data_AF-A0A849R701-F1
#
_entry.id   AF-A0A849R701-F1
#
_cell.length_a   1.000
_cell.length_b   1.000
_cell.length_c   1.000
_cell.angle_alpha   90.00
_cell.angle_beta   90.00
_cell.angle_gamma   90.00
#
_symmetry.space_group_name_H-M   'P 1'
#
loop_
_entity.id
_entity.type
_entity.pdbx_description
1 polymer ?
#
loop_
_entity_poly.entity_id
_entity_poly.type
_entity_poly.pdbx_seq_one_letter_code
_entity_poly.pdbx_strand_id
1 'polypeptide(L)'
;MATFLKRGKSWFVQVRKKGITKCSTWPTKAQAQAWATKTEAEILYGEKSSLPEKTLLDAMERYEKEVTPKKRSARWEIIRFNVWKKLPISNLLIQEATTPVLAKWRDTRLSEVS
;
A
#
# COMPACT_ATOMS: atom_id res chain seq x y z
N MET A 1 -2.22 24.02 -1.65
CA MET A 1 -3.33 24.92 -1.98
C MET A 1 -3.83 24.54 -3.36
N ALA A 2 -5.10 24.17 -3.49
CA ALA A 2 -5.70 23.84 -4.78
C ALA A 2 -5.97 25.11 -5.60
N THR A 3 -5.59 25.09 -6.88
CA THR A 3 -5.83 26.18 -7.83
C THR A 3 -7.05 25.84 -8.69
N PHE A 4 -8.01 26.75 -8.77
CA PHE A 4 -9.21 26.60 -9.59
C PHE A 4 -9.18 27.60 -10.74
N LEU A 5 -9.29 27.12 -11.97
CA LEU A 5 -9.32 27.93 -13.18
C LEU A 5 -10.59 27.63 -13.97
N LYS A 6 -11.37 28.66 -14.30
CA LYS A 6 -12.57 28.49 -15.14
C LYS A 6 -12.16 28.50 -16.61
N ARG A 7 -12.42 27.42 -17.35
CA ARG A 7 -12.23 27.33 -18.81
C ARG A 7 -13.60 27.17 -19.48
N GLY A 8 -14.20 28.28 -19.89
CA GLY A 8 -15.52 28.27 -20.54
C GLY A 8 -16.61 27.67 -19.65
N LYS A 9 -17.15 26.51 -20.06
CA LYS A 9 -18.19 25.74 -19.34
C LYS A 9 -17.62 24.77 -18.29
N SER A 10 -16.31 24.64 -18.15
CA SER A 10 -15.67 23.72 -17.21
C SER A 10 -14.72 24.41 -16.24
N TRP A 11 -14.41 23.70 -15.16
CA TRP A 11 -13.55 24.10 -14.05
C TRP A 11 -12.35 23.17 -14.01
N PHE A 12 -11.18 23.72 -14.31
CA PHE A 12 -9.91 23.06 -14.12
C PHE A 12 -9.46 23.22 -12.67
N VAL A 13 -8.97 22.13 -12.10
CA VAL A 13 -8.48 22.06 -10.73
C VAL A 13 -7.08 21.48 -10.74
N GLN A 14 -6.16 22.14 -10.05
CA GLN A 14 -4.80 21.66 -9.83
C GLN A 14 -4.50 21.59 -8.35
N VAL A 15 -4.16 20.40 -7.86
CA VAL A 15 -3.73 20.15 -6.49
C VAL A 15 -2.23 19.91 -6.49
N ARG A 16 -1.49 20.75 -5.77
CA ARG A 16 -0.04 20.61 -5.54
C ARG A 16 0.20 20.42 -4.04
N LYS A 17 0.66 19.23 -3.63
CA LYS A 17 0.91 18.90 -2.22
C LYS A 17 1.98 17.81 -2.11
N LYS A 18 2.93 17.95 -1.18
CA LYS A 18 4.05 17.00 -0.94
C LYS A 18 4.81 16.56 -2.21
N GLY A 19 5.06 17.47 -3.16
CA GLY A 19 5.77 17.17 -4.41
C GLY A 19 4.93 16.46 -5.49
N ILE A 20 3.70 16.05 -5.17
CA ILE A 20 2.77 15.44 -6.12
C ILE A 20 1.87 16.54 -6.70
N THR A 21 1.75 16.56 -8.03
CA THR A 21 0.86 17.47 -8.76
C THR A 21 -0.21 16.65 -9.48
N LYS A 22 -1.47 16.79 -9.09
CA LYS A 22 -2.62 16.18 -9.78
C LYS A 22 -3.50 17.27 -10.37
N CYS A 23 -3.99 17.06 -11.59
CA CYS A 23 -4.92 17.97 -12.26
C CYS A 23 -6.14 17.23 -12.78
N SER A 24 -7.32 17.85 -12.71
CA SER A 24 -8.55 17.33 -13.27
C SER A 24 -9.47 18.46 -13.71
N THR A 25 -10.42 18.16 -14.59
CA THR A 25 -11.39 19.12 -15.12
C THR A 25 -12.80 18.63 -14.83
N TRP A 26 -13.65 19.50 -14.27
CA TRP A 26 -15.01 19.20 -13.86
C TRP A 26 -16.00 20.20 -14.46
N PRO A 27 -17.26 19.83 -14.71
CA PRO A 27 -18.26 20.75 -15.27
C PRO A 27 -18.72 21.82 -14.26
N THR A 28 -18.69 21.53 -12.95
CA THR A 28 -19.16 22.44 -11.90
C THR A 28 -18.08 22.77 -10.88
N LYS A 29 -18.15 23.99 -10.32
CA LYS A 29 -17.23 24.45 -9.26
C LYS A 29 -17.33 23.57 -8.00
N ALA A 30 -18.54 23.14 -7.65
CA ALA A 30 -18.79 22.29 -6.49
C ALA A 30 -18.10 20.92 -6.62
N GLN A 31 -18.21 20.27 -7.78
CA GLN A 31 -17.51 19.00 -8.05
C GLN A 31 -16.00 19.18 -8.08
N ALA A 32 -15.52 20.26 -8.69
CA ALA A 32 -14.12 20.64 -8.68
C ALA A 32 -13.56 20.76 -7.26
N GLN A 33 -14.30 21.42 -6.36
CA GLN A 33 -13.90 21.62 -4.98
C GLN A 33 -13.98 20.33 -4.16
N ALA A 34 -15.02 19.52 -4.33
CA ALA A 34 -15.13 18.21 -3.69
C ALA A 34 -13.97 17.28 -4.11
N TRP A 35 -13.62 17.27 -5.41
CA TRP A 35 -12.47 16.53 -5.92
C TRP A 35 -11.15 17.04 -5.34
N ALA A 36 -10.95 18.37 -5.29
CA ALA A 36 -9.75 18.97 -4.69
C ALA A 36 -9.56 18.51 -3.24
N THR A 37 -10.61 18.58 -2.41
CA THR A 37 -10.57 18.16 -1.01
C THR A 37 -10.28 16.66 -0.87
N LYS A 38 -10.92 15.83 -1.71
CA LYS A 38 -10.67 14.38 -1.73
C LYS A 38 -9.22 14.06 -2.12
N THR A 39 -8.72 14.66 -3.19
CA THR A 39 -7.34 14.46 -3.66
C THR A 39 -6.31 15.03 -2.67
N GLU A 40 -6.61 16.13 -2.01
CA GLU A 40 -5.77 16.67 -0.95
C GLU A 40 -5.72 15.75 0.27
N ALA A 41 -6.84 15.12 0.63
CA ALA A 41 -6.88 14.10 1.67
C ALA A 41 -6.07 12.86 1.25
N GLU A 42 -6.28 12.34 0.03
CA GLU A 42 -5.50 11.22 -0.52
C GLU A 42 -3.99 11.49 -0.51
N ILE A 43 -3.55 12.71 -0.87
CA ILE A 43 -2.12 13.07 -0.81
C ILE A 43 -1.64 13.28 0.64
N LEU A 44 -2.50 13.78 1.54
CA LEU A 44 -2.16 13.97 2.97
C LEU A 44 -1.94 12.65 3.69
N TYR A 45 -2.91 11.75 3.55
CA TYR A 45 -2.86 10.37 4.06
C TYR A 45 -1.79 9.54 3.35
N GLY A 46 -1.20 10.09 2.27
CA GLY A 46 -0.30 9.40 1.38
C GLY A 46 -1.08 8.37 0.57
N GLU A 47 -0.46 7.84 -0.46
CA GLU A 47 -0.77 6.47 -0.90
C GLU A 47 -0.48 5.48 0.26
N LYS A 48 -1.19 5.57 1.39
CA LYS A 48 -1.74 4.39 2.03
C LYS A 48 -2.69 3.83 0.99
N SER A 49 -2.07 3.14 0.04
CA SER A 49 -2.66 2.13 -0.79
C SER A 49 -3.87 1.57 -0.07
N SER A 50 -4.97 1.42 -0.79
CA SER A 50 -6.13 0.62 -0.40
C SER A 50 -5.76 -0.87 -0.16
N LEU A 51 -4.52 -1.16 0.25
CA LEU A 51 -4.11 -2.41 0.83
C LEU A 51 -4.92 -2.57 2.12
N PRO A 52 -5.64 -3.68 2.28
CA PRO A 52 -6.41 -3.93 3.49
C PRO A 52 -5.50 -3.88 4.73
N GLU A 53 -6.05 -3.54 5.90
CA GLU A 53 -5.40 -3.65 7.22
C GLU A 53 -5.17 -5.13 7.58
N LYS A 54 -4.40 -5.82 6.75
CA LYS A 54 -4.05 -7.22 6.87
C LYS A 54 -2.58 -7.34 7.18
N THR A 55 -2.28 -8.31 8.02
CA THR A 55 -0.92 -8.66 8.37
C THR A 55 -0.29 -9.51 7.27
N LEU A 56 1.04 -9.56 7.26
CA LEU A 56 1.76 -10.53 6.42
C LEU A 56 1.35 -11.98 6.76
N LEU A 57 1.03 -12.26 8.02
CA LEU A 57 0.51 -13.54 8.48
C LEU A 57 -0.76 -13.92 7.74
N ASP A 58 -1.76 -13.03 7.69
CA ASP A 58 -3.03 -13.26 6.98
C ASP A 58 -2.80 -13.55 5.48
N ALA A 59 -1.86 -12.82 4.87
CA ALA A 59 -1.50 -13.04 3.47
C ALA A 59 -0.86 -14.42 3.25
N MET A 60 0.05 -14.84 4.14
CA MET A 60 0.71 -16.15 4.07
C MET A 60 -0.30 -17.28 4.28
N GLU A 61 -1.20 -17.17 5.25
CA GLU A 61 -2.23 -18.18 5.49
C GLU A 61 -3.17 -18.34 4.31
N ARG A 62 -3.58 -17.23 3.70
CA ARG A 62 -4.43 -17.26 2.52
C ARG A 62 -3.71 -17.89 1.32
N TYR A 63 -2.44 -17.53 1.12
CA TYR A 63 -1.62 -18.10 0.05
C TYR A 63 -1.43 -19.61 0.22
N GLU A 64 -1.18 -20.06 1.45
CA GLU A 64 -1.04 -21.47 1.80
C GLU A 64 -2.32 -22.26 1.54
N LYS A 65 -3.50 -21.66 1.78
CA LYS A 65 -4.80 -22.33 1.54
C LYS A 65 -5.20 -22.33 0.07
N GLU A 66 -5.00 -21.23 -0.64
CA GLU A 66 -5.54 -21.04 -2.00
C GLU A 66 -4.57 -21.47 -3.12
N VAL A 67 -3.26 -21.32 -2.91
CA VAL A 67 -2.24 -21.44 -3.96
C VAL A 67 -1.30 -22.62 -3.72
N THR A 68 -0.76 -22.77 -2.51
CA THR A 68 0.22 -23.83 -2.19
C THR A 68 -0.24 -25.26 -2.51
N PRO A 69 -1.52 -25.67 -2.32
CA PRO A 69 -1.96 -27.04 -2.60
C PRO A 69 -1.93 -27.39 -4.10
N LYS A 70 -1.96 -26.38 -4.97
CA LYS A 70 -1.91 -26.55 -6.43
C LYS A 70 -0.50 -26.75 -6.95
N LYS A 71 0.52 -26.59 -6.10
CA LYS A 71 1.93 -26.70 -6.50
C LYS A 71 2.50 -28.07 -6.13
N ARG A 72 3.36 -28.60 -7.01
CA ARG A 72 4.12 -29.84 -6.77
C ARG A 72 5.02 -29.75 -5.53
N SER A 73 5.45 -28.55 -5.16
CA SER A 73 6.30 -28.24 -4.00
C SER A 73 5.53 -27.94 -2.70
N ALA A 74 4.23 -28.22 -2.64
CA ALA A 74 3.34 -27.85 -1.52
C ALA A 74 3.93 -28.17 -0.14
N ARG A 75 4.45 -29.39 0.05
CA ARG A 75 5.04 -29.83 1.33
C ARG A 75 6.18 -28.93 1.81
N TRP A 76 7.08 -28.54 0.92
CA TRP A 76 8.23 -27.70 1.27
C TRP A 76 7.83 -26.24 1.50
N GLU A 77 6.85 -25.74 0.74
CA GLU A 77 6.29 -24.41 0.95
C GLU A 77 5.59 -24.30 2.32
N ILE A 78 4.79 -25.30 2.70
CA ILE A 78 4.12 -25.34 4.02
C ILE A 78 5.14 -25.29 5.16
N ILE A 79 6.22 -26.08 5.07
CA ILE A 79 7.27 -26.08 6.10
C ILE A 79 7.92 -24.68 6.20
N ARG A 80 8.22 -24.05 5.07
CA ARG A 80 8.80 -22.69 5.05
C ARG A 80 7.82 -21.67 5.62
N PHE A 81 6.55 -21.70 5.22
CA PHE A 81 5.53 -20.81 5.77
C PHE A 81 5.38 -20.99 7.28
N ASN A 82 5.37 -22.23 7.80
CA ASN A 82 5.30 -22.47 9.25
C ASN A 82 6.48 -21.88 10.04
N VAL A 83 7.67 -21.82 9.44
CA VAL A 83 8.81 -21.10 10.05
C VAL A 83 8.59 -19.59 9.97
N TRP A 84 8.19 -19.07 8.81
CA TRP A 84 7.98 -17.64 8.59
C TRP A 84 6.86 -17.05 9.46
N LYS A 85 5.78 -17.79 9.69
CA LYS A 85 4.65 -17.38 10.56
C LYS A 85 5.03 -17.21 12.03
N LYS A 86 6.15 -17.81 12.47
CA LYS A 86 6.66 -17.69 13.85
C LYS A 86 7.59 -16.50 14.02
N LEU A 87 8.02 -15.87 12.92
CA LEU A 87 8.92 -14.73 12.98
C LEU A 87 8.16 -13.46 13.35
N PRO A 88 8.76 -12.52 14.10
CA PRO A 88 8.09 -11.27 14.48
C PRO A 88 7.66 -10.43 13.27
N ILE A 89 8.31 -10.62 12.12
CA ILE A 89 7.99 -9.92 10.87
C ILE A 89 6.61 -10.29 10.30
N SER A 90 6.07 -11.48 10.59
CA SER A 90 4.77 -11.89 10.06
C SER A 90 3.61 -11.08 10.64
N ASN A 91 3.78 -10.51 11.83
CA ASN A 91 2.75 -9.71 12.49
C ASN A 91 2.69 -8.26 11.97
N LEU A 92 3.63 -7.86 11.12
CA LEU A 92 3.60 -6.53 10.51
C LEU A 92 2.45 -6.42 9.51
N LEU A 93 1.85 -5.23 9.47
CA LEU A 93 0.90 -4.88 8.42
C LEU A 93 1.62 -4.91 7.08
N ILE A 94 0.93 -5.39 6.03
CA ILE A 94 1.49 -5.43 4.67
C ILE A 94 1.94 -4.03 4.21
N GLN A 95 1.23 -2.99 4.67
CA GLN A 95 1.58 -1.59 4.38
C GLN A 95 2.89 -1.14 5.06
N GLU A 96 3.23 -1.73 6.20
CA GLU A 96 4.41 -1.39 6.99
C GLU A 96 5.63 -2.21 6.57
N ALA A 97 5.43 -3.30 5.83
CA ALA A 97 6.44 -4.17 5.26
C ALA A 97 7.21 -3.51 4.09
N THR A 98 7.81 -2.35 4.37
CA THR A 98 8.61 -1.58 3.42
C THR A 98 10.00 -2.20 3.25
N THR A 99 10.68 -1.90 2.12
CA THR A 99 12.05 -2.35 1.83
C THR A 99 13.04 -2.17 3.00
N PRO A 100 13.11 -1.02 3.70
CA PRO A 100 14.04 -0.87 4.82
C PRO A 100 13.72 -1.81 5.99
N VAL A 101 12.45 -2.09 6.25
CA VAL A 101 12.03 -3.00 7.33
C VAL A 101 12.43 -4.45 7.01
N LEU A 102 12.23 -4.88 5.76
CA LEU A 102 12.66 -6.20 5.29
C LEU A 102 14.19 -6.34 5.29
N ALA A 103 14.92 -5.30 4.90
CA ALA A 103 16.38 -5.27 4.92
C ALA A 103 16.90 -5.41 6.36
N LYS A 104 16.33 -4.66 7.31
CA LYS A 104 16.70 -4.74 8.73
C LYS A 104 16.48 -6.15 9.28
N TRP A 105 15.33 -6.78 8.97
CA TRP A 105 15.06 -8.16 9.37
C TRP A 105 16.10 -9.14 8.79
N ARG A 106 16.41 -9.01 7.50
CA ARG A 106 17.41 -9.85 6.84
C ARG A 106 18.76 -9.75 7.55
N ASP A 107 19.19 -8.53 7.85
CA ASP A 107 20.50 -8.27 8.46
C ASP A 107 20.54 -8.80 9.91
N THR A 108 19.47 -8.63 10.70
CA THR A 108 19.36 -9.27 12.03
C THR A 108 19.43 -10.80 11.95
N ARG A 109 18.73 -11.39 10.98
CA ARG A 109 18.71 -12.85 10.79
C ARG A 109 20.05 -13.40 10.28
N LEU A 110 20.83 -12.61 9.54
CA LEU A 110 22.20 -12.98 9.15
C LEU A 110 23.15 -13.01 10.35
N SER A 111 22.96 -12.13 11.33
CA SER A 111 23.80 -12.10 12.53
C SER A 111 23.53 -13.26 13.51
N GLU A 112 22.30 -13.77 13.59
CA GLU A 112 21.93 -14.89 14.47
C GLU A 112 22.31 -16.27 13.92
N VAL A 113 22.53 -16.41 12.61
CA VAL A 113 22.71 -17.72 11.94
C VAL A 113 24.17 -17.93 11.51
N SER A 114 25.13 -17.43 12.29
CA SER A 114 26.56 -17.74 12.10
C SER A 114 26.95 -19.07 12.73
#